data_AF-A0A524EPH1-F1
#
_entry.id   AF-A0A524EPH1-F1
#
_cell.length_a   1.000
_cell.length_b   1.000
_cell.length_c   1.000
_cell.angle_alpha   90.00
_cell.angle_beta   90.00
_cell.angle_gamma   90.00
#
_symmetry.space_group_name_H-M   'P 1'
#
loop_
_entity.id
_entity.type
_entity.pdbx_description
1 polymer ?
#
loop_
_entity_poly.entity_id
_entity_poly.type
_entity_poly.pdbx_seq_one_letter_code
_entity_poly.pdbx_strand_id
1 'polypeptide(L)'
;MKEDLEDAMAKLMNPRMRVGLKVIHALLEPLQGPPVAPSEVREVIDDVVERRKVSKQSITNAARRLEEANIIAREEGYQINYGVMISILLNKILELTNDVRELEEEIDKIKSGETPID
;
A
#
# COMPACT_ATOMS: atom_id res chain seq x y z
N MET A 1 -18.44 13.56 -5.90
CA MET A 1 -17.36 12.91 -5.11
C MET A 1 -17.17 11.45 -5.47
N LYS A 2 -18.20 10.58 -5.41
CA LYS A 2 -18.04 9.15 -5.76
C LYS A 2 -17.75 8.95 -7.25
N GLU A 3 -18.55 9.56 -8.12
CA GLU A 3 -18.34 9.55 -9.58
C GLU A 3 -16.98 10.16 -9.98
N ASP A 4 -16.57 11.26 -9.33
CA ASP A 4 -15.25 11.88 -9.57
C ASP A 4 -14.08 10.93 -9.22
N LEU A 5 -14.26 10.09 -8.20
CA LEU A 5 -13.26 9.10 -7.79
C LEU A 5 -13.19 7.92 -8.78
N GLU A 6 -14.34 7.45 -9.24
CA GLU A 6 -14.44 6.37 -10.23
C GLU A 6 -13.78 6.80 -11.55
N ASP A 7 -14.05 8.03 -12.01
CA ASP A 7 -13.40 8.63 -13.18
C ASP A 7 -11.89 8.78 -13.03
N ALA A 8 -11.42 9.16 -11.83
CA ALA A 8 -10.00 9.27 -11.55
C ALA A 8 -9.30 7.90 -11.60
N MET A 9 -9.92 6.86 -11.01
CA MET A 9 -9.39 5.50 -11.08
C MET A 9 -9.38 4.95 -12.51
N ALA A 10 -10.43 5.16 -13.28
CA ALA A 10 -10.48 4.76 -14.69
C ALA A 10 -9.34 5.39 -15.52
N LYS A 11 -9.04 6.68 -15.25
CA LYS A 11 -7.89 7.37 -15.87
C LYS A 11 -6.57 6.75 -15.43
N LEU A 12 -6.39 6.39 -14.16
CA LEU A 12 -5.17 5.76 -13.65
C LEU A 12 -4.95 4.34 -14.16
N MET A 13 -6.02 3.59 -14.41
CA MET A 13 -5.95 2.25 -15.02
C MET A 13 -5.62 2.28 -16.52
N ASN A 14 -5.68 3.45 -17.17
CA ASN A 14 -5.35 3.54 -18.57
C ASN A 14 -3.86 3.20 -18.80
N PRO A 15 -3.52 2.22 -19.67
CA PRO A 15 -2.13 1.85 -19.94
C PRO A 15 -1.26 3.00 -20.48
N ARG A 16 -1.88 4.06 -21.04
CA ARG A 16 -1.18 5.28 -21.49
C ARG A 16 -0.80 6.22 -20.34
N MET A 17 -1.33 5.98 -19.14
CA MET A 17 -1.07 6.76 -17.93
C MET A 17 0.02 6.15 -17.03
N ARG A 18 0.85 5.23 -17.54
CA ARG A 18 2.02 4.68 -16.80
C ARG A 18 2.95 5.76 -16.24
N VAL A 19 3.05 6.90 -16.91
CA VAL A 19 3.82 8.06 -16.42
C VAL A 19 3.06 8.80 -15.31
N GLY A 20 1.73 8.86 -15.37
CA GLY A 20 0.89 9.51 -14.35
C GLY A 20 1.05 8.90 -12.96
N LEU A 21 1.13 7.57 -12.86
CA LEU A 21 1.43 6.92 -11.58
C LEU A 21 2.81 7.32 -11.04
N LYS A 22 3.83 7.40 -11.91
CA LYS A 22 5.17 7.87 -11.50
C LYS A 22 5.15 9.32 -11.02
N VAL A 23 4.34 10.18 -11.64
CA VAL A 23 4.16 11.57 -11.18
C VAL A 23 3.53 11.59 -9.79
N ILE A 24 2.50 10.79 -9.54
CA ILE A 24 1.89 10.67 -8.22
C ILE A 24 2.92 10.18 -7.20
N HIS A 25 3.69 9.14 -7.51
CA HIS A 25 4.75 8.64 -6.63
C HIS A 25 5.77 9.73 -6.27
N ALA A 26 6.24 10.50 -7.26
CA ALA A 26 7.20 11.59 -7.02
C ALA A 26 6.61 12.72 -6.17
N LEU A 27 5.33 13.05 -6.35
CA LEU A 27 4.66 14.08 -5.56
C LEU A 27 4.37 13.63 -4.12
N LEU A 28 4.25 12.32 -3.92
CA LEU A 28 4.02 11.71 -2.62
C LEU A 28 5.32 11.52 -1.81
N GLU A 29 6.47 11.42 -2.47
CA GLU A 29 7.78 11.16 -1.84
C GLU A 29 8.10 12.09 -0.63
N PRO A 30 7.84 13.41 -0.69
CA PRO A 30 8.14 14.31 0.44
C PRO A 30 7.19 14.15 1.62
N LEU A 31 6.10 13.37 1.50
CA LEU A 31 5.09 13.22 2.55
C LEU A 31 5.57 12.24 3.61
N GLN A 32 6.09 12.82 4.69
CA GLN A 32 6.57 12.14 5.88
C GLN A 32 5.67 12.37 7.08
N GLY A 33 5.55 11.35 7.91
CA GLY A 33 4.96 11.47 9.24
C GLY A 33 5.88 12.16 10.23
N PRO A 34 5.34 12.66 11.35
CA PRO A 34 6.17 13.19 12.42
C PRO A 34 7.06 12.06 12.99
N PRO A 35 8.29 12.38 13.44
CA PRO A 35 9.12 11.40 14.11
C PRO A 35 8.51 11.00 15.44
N VAL A 36 8.47 9.68 15.69
CA VAL A 36 8.06 9.10 16.96
C VAL A 36 9.27 8.45 17.61
N ALA A 37 9.47 8.69 18.91
CA ALA A 37 10.62 8.12 19.60
C ALA A 37 10.46 6.58 19.71
N PRO A 38 11.54 5.79 19.57
CA PRO A 38 11.46 4.34 19.71
C PRO A 38 10.92 3.87 21.07
N SER A 39 11.09 4.66 22.13
CA SER A 39 10.52 4.42 23.45
C SER A 39 9.00 4.54 23.46
N GLU A 40 8.46 5.56 22.79
CA GLU A 40 7.01 5.79 22.68
C GLU A 40 6.35 4.69 21.84
N VAL A 41 6.97 4.30 20.72
CA VAL A 41 6.48 3.18 19.90
C VAL A 41 6.46 1.88 20.70
N ARG A 42 7.47 1.68 21.57
CA ARG A 42 7.52 0.50 22.43
C ARG A 42 6.42 0.51 23.49
N GLU A 43 6.15 1.64 24.12
CA GLU A 43 5.08 1.79 25.09
C GLU A 43 3.74 1.42 24.46
N VAL A 44 3.44 1.97 23.29
CA VAL A 44 2.21 1.66 22.53
C VAL A 44 2.13 0.17 22.16
N ILE A 45 3.23 -0.44 21.69
CA ILE A 45 3.24 -1.87 21.35
C ILE A 45 3.03 -2.75 22.58
N ASP A 46 3.68 -2.42 23.70
CA ASP A 46 3.56 -3.19 24.94
C ASP A 46 2.13 -3.10 25.52
N ASP A 47 1.45 -1.96 25.35
CA ASP A 47 0.04 -1.78 25.72
C ASP A 47 -0.92 -2.58 24.83
N VAL A 48 -0.69 -2.60 23.51
CA VAL A 48 -1.56 -3.32 22.55
C VAL A 48 -1.42 -4.84 22.68
N VAL A 49 -0.22 -5.34 22.99
CA VAL A 49 0.10 -6.77 23.02
C VAL A 49 -0.09 -7.34 24.44
N GLU A 50 -1.17 -6.95 25.15
CA GLU A 50 -1.58 -7.19 26.56
C GLU A 50 -1.17 -8.53 27.24
N ARG A 51 -0.74 -9.54 26.48
CA ARG A 51 -0.39 -10.89 26.95
C ARG A 51 1.12 -11.19 27.01
N ARG A 52 2.00 -10.40 26.38
CA ARG A 52 3.47 -10.58 26.49
C ARG A 52 4.23 -9.35 25.99
N LYS A 53 5.01 -8.71 26.88
CA LYS A 53 5.90 -7.60 26.50
C LYS A 53 6.79 -8.01 25.33
N VAL A 54 6.80 -7.19 24.29
CA VAL A 54 7.60 -7.45 23.09
C VAL A 54 9.06 -7.09 23.40
N SER A 55 10.00 -7.92 22.96
CA SER A 55 11.42 -7.63 23.22
C SER A 55 11.86 -6.38 22.45
N LYS A 56 12.77 -5.58 23.05
CA LYS A 56 13.37 -4.42 22.38
C LYS A 56 13.96 -4.80 21.03
N GLN A 57 14.65 -5.94 20.97
CA GLN A 57 15.29 -6.44 19.76
C GLN A 57 14.26 -6.81 18.68
N SER A 58 13.11 -7.37 19.05
CA SER A 58 12.02 -7.65 18.11
C SER A 58 11.49 -6.37 17.46
N ILE A 59 11.27 -5.31 18.24
CA ILE A 59 10.80 -4.01 17.74
C ILE A 59 11.85 -3.37 16.83
N THR A 60 13.12 -3.34 17.25
CA THR A 60 14.21 -2.81 16.41
C THR A 60 14.34 -3.58 15.10
N ASN A 61 14.22 -4.91 15.12
CA ASN A 61 14.29 -5.74 13.91
C ASN A 61 13.10 -5.50 12.98
N ALA A 62 11.90 -5.32 13.53
CA ALA A 62 10.72 -4.96 12.73
C ALA A 62 10.91 -3.58 12.08
N ALA A 63 11.33 -2.58 12.85
CA ALA A 63 11.61 -1.23 12.35
C ALA A 63 12.68 -1.25 11.24
N ARG A 64 13.75 -2.03 11.40
CA ARG A 64 14.78 -2.20 10.36
C ARG A 64 14.21 -2.77 9.07
N ARG A 65 13.34 -3.79 9.13
CA ARG A 65 12.72 -4.38 7.93
C ARG A 65 11.76 -3.40 7.25
N LEU A 66 11.06 -2.59 8.03
CA LEU A 66 10.18 -1.54 7.49
C LEU A 66 11.00 -0.43 6.81
N GLU A 67 12.15 -0.07 7.37
CA GLU A 67 13.11 0.86 6.75
C GLU A 67 13.71 0.28 5.46
N GLU A 68 14.13 -0.99 5.46
CA GLU A 68 14.61 -1.70 4.26
C GLU A 68 13.54 -1.72 3.14
N ALA A 69 12.25 -1.70 3.51
CA ALA A 69 11.13 -1.60 2.59
C ALA A 69 10.75 -0.16 2.22
N ASN A 70 11.48 0.85 2.69
CA ASN A 70 11.17 2.28 2.58
C ASN A 70 9.78 2.64 3.14
N ILE A 71 9.24 1.88 4.09
CA ILE A 71 7.95 2.17 4.73
C ILE A 71 8.13 3.19 5.86
N ILE A 72 9.29 3.17 6.52
CA ILE A 72 9.65 4.16 7.53
C ILE A 72 11.05 4.72 7.28
N ALA A 73 11.31 5.93 7.77
CA ALA A 73 12.64 6.46 8.01
C ALA A 73 12.99 6.34 9.51
N ARG A 74 14.29 6.28 9.83
CA ARG A 74 14.79 6.08 11.21
C ARG A 74 15.80 7.13 11.70
N GLU A 75 16.05 8.18 10.91
CA GLU A 75 17.10 9.18 11.14
C GLU A 75 16.87 10.01 12.42
N GLU A 76 15.65 10.50 12.63
CA GLU A 76 15.26 11.34 13.78
C GLU A 76 14.28 10.63 14.75
N GLY A 77 14.13 9.32 14.61
CA GLY A 77 13.04 8.54 15.22
C GLY A 77 12.32 7.72 14.16
N TYR A 78 11.25 7.03 14.52
CA TYR A 78 10.46 6.26 13.55
C TYR A 78 9.46 7.19 12.86
N GLN A 79 9.66 7.44 11.57
CA GLN A 79 8.81 8.28 10.72
C GLN A 79 8.17 7.42 9.64
N ILE A 80 6.85 7.54 9.43
CA ILE A 80 6.20 6.81 8.33
C ILE A 80 6.42 7.56 7.01
N ASN A 81 6.88 6.86 5.98
CA ASN A 81 6.87 7.35 4.61
C ASN A 81 5.42 7.26 4.08
N TYR A 82 4.57 8.25 4.34
CA TYR A 82 3.16 8.22 3.89
C TYR A 82 3.06 8.08 2.38
N GLY A 83 3.98 8.73 1.66
CA GLY A 83 4.00 8.62 0.21
C GLY A 83 4.20 7.19 -0.28
N VAL A 84 5.12 6.44 0.32
CA VAL A 84 5.36 5.03 -0.01
C VAL A 84 4.15 4.18 0.39
N MET A 85 3.53 4.42 1.54
CA MET A 85 2.35 3.68 1.97
C MET A 85 1.16 3.88 1.00
N ILE A 86 0.86 5.13 0.66
CA ILE A 86 -0.20 5.47 -0.30
C ILE A 86 0.09 4.85 -1.67
N SER A 87 1.35 4.86 -2.08
CA SER A 87 1.81 4.26 -3.33
C SER A 87 1.57 2.75 -3.37
N ILE A 88 1.89 2.03 -2.30
CA ILE A 88 1.65 0.59 -2.17
C ILE A 88 0.15 0.31 -2.23
N LEU A 89 -0.66 1.06 -1.49
CA LEU A 89 -2.11 0.89 -1.47
C LEU A 89 -2.74 1.16 -2.84
N LEU A 90 -2.34 2.24 -3.51
CA LEU A 90 -2.81 2.57 -4.85
C LEU A 90 -2.50 1.45 -5.85
N ASN A 91 -1.25 0.97 -5.87
CA ASN A 91 -0.85 -0.12 -6.75
C ASN A 91 -1.65 -1.40 -6.46
N LYS A 92 -1.83 -1.76 -5.19
CA LYS A 92 -2.59 -2.96 -4.81
C LYS A 92 -4.07 -2.86 -5.21
N ILE A 93 -4.67 -1.68 -5.09
CA ILE A 93 -6.05 -1.45 -5.53
C ILE A 93 -6.18 -1.59 -7.05
N LEU A 94 -5.23 -1.04 -7.81
CA LEU A 94 -5.22 -1.15 -9.27
C LEU A 94 -5.05 -2.61 -9.73
N GLU A 95 -4.16 -3.37 -9.08
CA GLU A 95 -4.02 -4.82 -9.29
C GLU A 95 -5.35 -5.54 -9.05
N LEU A 96 -5.95 -5.36 -7.87
CA LEU A 96 -7.23 -6.00 -7.53
C LEU A 96 -8.36 -5.64 -8.50
N THR A 97 -8.37 -4.40 -9.01
CA THR A 97 -9.38 -3.98 -9.97
C THR A 97 -9.19 -4.69 -11.31
N ASN A 98 -7.95 -4.92 -11.75
CA ASN A 98 -7.67 -5.73 -12.94
C ASN A 98 -8.03 -7.19 -12.72
N ASP A 99 -7.65 -7.77 -11.57
CA ASP A 99 -7.97 -9.17 -11.23
C ASP A 99 -9.49 -9.41 -11.25
N VAL A 100 -10.27 -8.47 -10.68
CA VAL A 100 -11.75 -8.53 -10.73
C VAL A 100 -12.27 -8.45 -12.16
N ARG A 101 -11.75 -7.54 -12.99
CA ARG A 101 -12.17 -7.41 -14.39
C ARG A 101 -11.88 -8.69 -15.18
N GLU A 102 -10.71 -9.29 -14.99
CA GLU A 102 -10.34 -10.56 -15.64
C GLU A 102 -11.31 -11.68 -15.24
N LEU A 103 -11.65 -11.78 -13.94
CA LEU A 103 -12.63 -12.74 -13.46
C LEU A 103 -14.04 -12.49 -14.02
N GLU A 104 -14.46 -11.24 -14.15
CA GLU A 104 -15.75 -10.88 -14.78
C GLU A 104 -15.78 -11.31 -16.26
N GLU A 105 -14.70 -11.07 -17.00
CA GLU A 105 -14.56 -11.52 -18.40
C GLU A 105 -14.58 -13.06 -18.53
N GLU A 106 -13.95 -13.78 -17.61
CA GLU A 106 -13.99 -15.24 -17.56
C GLU A 106 -15.40 -15.78 -17.26
N ILE A 107 -16.09 -15.18 -16.29
CA ILE A 107 -17.47 -15.54 -15.94
C ILE A 107 -18.39 -15.35 -17.14
N ASP A 108 -18.24 -14.26 -17.88
CA ASP A 108 -19.10 -13.98 -19.03
C ASP A 108 -18.84 -14.93 -20.21
N LYS A 109 -17.61 -15.38 -20.43
CA LYS A 109 -17.29 -16.47 -21.39
C LYS A 109 -17.96 -17.79 -21.02
N ILE A 110 -17.98 -18.13 -19.72
CA ILE A 110 -18.67 -19.33 -19.23
C ILE A 110 -20.18 -19.21 -19.46
N LYS A 111 -20.77 -18.04 -19.19
CA LYS A 111 -22.21 -17.79 -19.41
C LYS A 111 -22.60 -17.79 -20.88
N SER A 112 -21.74 -17.31 -21.78
CA SER A 112 -22.01 -17.26 -23.22
C SER A 112 -21.90 -18.62 -23.92
N GLY A 113 -21.41 -19.65 -23.22
CA GLY A 113 -21.24 -20.99 -23.79
C GLY A 113 -20.01 -21.11 -24.70
N GLU A 114 -19.11 -20.13 -24.68
CA GLU A 114 -17.79 -20.24 -25.31
C GLU A 114 -16.90 -21.13 -24.43
N THR A 115 -17.06 -22.45 -24.57
CA THR A 115 -16.13 -23.41 -23.98
C THR A 115 -14.74 -23.19 -24.57
N PRO A 116 -13.67 -23.07 -23.75
CA PRO A 116 -12.31 -23.09 -24.27
C PRO A 116 -12.11 -24.38 -25.08
N ILE A 117 -11.75 -24.25 -26.35
CA ILE A 117 -11.27 -25.38 -27.15
C ILE A 117 -9.84 -25.64 -26.66
N ASP A 118 -9.60 -26.88 -26.18
CA ASP A 118 -8.29 -27.41 -25.78
C ASP A 118 -7.16 -27.09 -26.78
#